data_AF-T0QSJ2-F1
#
_entry.id   AF-T0QSJ2-F1
#
_cell.length_a   1.000
_cell.length_b   1.000
_cell.length_c   1.000
_cell.angle_alpha   90.00
_cell.angle_beta   90.00
_cell.angle_gamma   90.00
#
_symmetry.space_group_name_H-M   'P 1'
#
loop_
_entity.id
_entity.type
_entity.pdbx_description
1 polymer ?
#
loop_
_entity_poly.entity_id
_entity_poly.type
_entity_poly.pdbx_seq_one_letter_code
_entity_poly.pdbx_strand_id
1 'polypeptide(L)'
;MLRFAAFSAAAVVAADQCCFKDGDVISLRSDTGNYIGRCNNCVAGGAYKDSAFVHVKTPASSPWAQWTVVNTGNGKIALRADSGKYLSRCNNCAPGAAYPDEAFVHVDDWTTAPWAQWTCKEAGDGKVALQADTGKFLARCNNCVAGAYADTAMVHATSIGDGSWVQWTIESDGAFREHRCAAPTRPTSTETPIPISPCTATPSPTPAPTTATPLPTIVPTVVPCTDTPSPATETPAPTTQTPAPTTGTPRPTTDAPIPTTATPVPTPCRLPRRLFRRCPRLRPWSPR
;
A
#
# COMPACT_ATOMS: atom_id res chain seq x y z
N MET A 1 11.88 -53.82 -16.28
CA MET A 1 12.20 -52.47 -16.80
C MET A 1 11.07 -51.54 -16.41
N LEU A 2 11.20 -50.84 -15.28
CA LEU A 2 10.16 -49.95 -14.75
C LEU A 2 10.41 -48.54 -15.30
N ARG A 3 9.49 -48.05 -16.14
CA ARG A 3 9.52 -46.68 -16.68
C ARG A 3 8.93 -45.73 -15.64
N PHE A 4 9.77 -44.92 -14.99
CA PHE A 4 9.32 -43.77 -14.23
C PHE A 4 8.97 -42.65 -15.22
N ALA A 5 7.69 -42.26 -15.25
CA ALA A 5 7.26 -41.05 -15.94
C ALA A 5 7.73 -39.83 -15.13
N ALA A 6 8.55 -38.99 -15.75
CA ALA A 6 8.97 -37.72 -15.18
C ALA A 6 7.79 -36.73 -15.22
N PHE A 7 7.30 -36.32 -14.06
CA PHE A 7 6.44 -35.15 -13.95
C PHE A 7 7.29 -33.90 -14.18
N SER A 8 7.10 -33.24 -15.32
CA SER A 8 7.60 -31.88 -15.54
C SER A 8 6.75 -30.92 -14.73
N ALA A 9 7.28 -30.42 -13.61
CA ALA A 9 6.72 -29.28 -12.92
C ALA A 9 7.06 -28.02 -13.73
N ALA A 10 6.08 -27.49 -14.47
CA ALA A 10 6.15 -26.13 -14.94
C ALA A 10 6.10 -25.22 -13.71
N ALA A 11 7.23 -24.59 -13.37
CA ALA A 11 7.27 -23.55 -12.38
C ALA A 11 6.38 -22.39 -12.85
N VAL A 12 5.33 -22.11 -12.09
CA VAL A 12 4.48 -20.94 -12.26
C VAL A 12 5.36 -19.70 -12.15
N VAL A 13 5.37 -18.84 -13.16
CA VAL A 13 6.01 -17.53 -13.07
C VAL A 13 5.23 -16.70 -12.05
N ALA A 14 5.69 -16.68 -10.80
CA ALA A 14 5.18 -15.74 -9.80
C ALA A 14 5.87 -14.38 -10.00
N ALA A 15 5.49 -13.67 -11.06
CA ALA A 15 5.67 -12.22 -11.16
C ALA A 15 4.27 -11.63 -10.95
N ASP A 16 3.96 -10.90 -9.89
CA ASP A 16 4.73 -9.78 -9.35
C ASP A 16 4.69 -9.74 -7.80
N GLN A 17 5.81 -9.39 -7.16
CA GLN A 17 5.88 -8.89 -5.78
C GLN A 17 6.59 -7.53 -5.80
N CYS A 18 6.01 -6.66 -6.61
CA CYS A 18 6.44 -5.34 -7.04
C CYS A 18 7.96 -5.18 -7.22
N CYS A 19 8.53 -6.21 -7.88
CA CYS A 19 9.93 -6.34 -8.25
C CYS A 19 10.96 -6.08 -7.14
N PHE A 20 10.60 -6.37 -5.89
CA PHE A 20 11.54 -6.31 -4.78
C PHE A 20 12.46 -7.53 -4.74
N LYS A 21 13.71 -7.31 -4.39
CA LYS A 21 14.64 -8.36 -4.01
C LYS A 21 14.63 -8.54 -2.50
N ASP A 22 14.95 -9.77 -2.09
CA ASP A 22 15.13 -10.06 -0.68
C ASP A 22 16.30 -9.23 -0.14
N GLY A 23 16.07 -8.55 0.99
CA GLY A 23 17.05 -7.64 1.59
C GLY A 23 17.02 -6.21 1.06
N ASP A 24 16.20 -5.87 0.07
CA ASP A 24 16.03 -4.48 -0.37
C ASP A 24 15.61 -3.60 0.80
N VAL A 25 16.21 -2.41 0.93
CA VAL A 25 15.81 -1.41 1.92
C VAL A 25 14.99 -0.33 1.22
N ILE A 26 13.74 -0.19 1.63
CA ILE A 26 12.77 0.71 0.99
C ILE A 26 12.14 1.68 1.98
N SER A 27 11.62 2.77 1.46
CA SER A 27 10.75 3.69 2.19
C SER A 27 9.47 3.90 1.40
N LEU A 28 8.34 3.91 2.11
CA LEU A 28 7.01 4.08 1.52
C LEU A 28 6.56 5.53 1.74
N ARG A 29 6.60 6.34 0.68
CA ARG A 29 6.17 7.74 0.70
C ARG A 29 4.70 7.85 0.35
N SER A 30 3.93 8.58 1.16
CA SER A 30 2.52 8.85 0.95
C SER A 30 2.27 9.94 -0.08
N ASP A 31 1.00 10.14 -0.41
CA ASP A 31 0.47 11.28 -1.16
C ASP A 31 0.71 12.65 -0.50
N THR A 32 0.95 12.70 0.81
CA THR A 32 1.34 13.94 1.52
C THR A 32 2.85 14.19 1.50
N GLY A 33 3.62 13.29 0.89
CA GLY A 33 5.05 13.40 0.74
C GLY A 33 5.87 12.99 1.96
N ASN A 34 5.23 12.68 3.08
CA ASN A 34 5.86 12.05 4.25
C ASN A 34 5.94 10.53 4.07
N TYR A 35 6.71 9.87 4.92
CA TYR A 35 6.97 8.43 4.86
C TYR A 35 6.34 7.73 6.05
N ILE A 36 5.86 6.51 5.80
CA ILE A 36 5.45 5.62 6.88
C ILE A 36 6.68 5.20 7.69
N GLY A 37 6.58 5.34 9.00
CA GLY A 37 7.60 4.93 9.94
C GLY A 37 6.99 4.29 11.17
N ARG A 38 7.75 3.36 11.77
CA ARG A 38 7.48 2.83 13.10
C ARG A 38 7.53 3.98 14.11
N CYS A 39 6.54 3.99 15.00
CA CYS A 39 6.33 5.02 16.00
C CYS A 39 6.11 4.37 17.37
N ASN A 40 7.05 4.59 18.27
CA ASN A 40 7.05 3.95 19.59
C ASN A 40 6.20 4.74 20.60
N ASN A 41 5.24 4.06 21.24
CA ASN A 41 4.26 4.59 22.18
C ASN A 41 3.42 5.76 21.63
N CYS A 42 3.13 5.75 20.32
CA CYS A 42 2.41 6.85 19.67
C CYS A 42 0.89 6.73 19.73
N VAL A 43 0.36 5.58 20.16
CA VAL A 43 -1.08 5.37 20.41
C VAL A 43 -1.26 5.12 21.90
N ALA A 44 -1.95 6.02 22.58
CA ALA A 44 -2.26 5.85 24.00
C ALA A 44 -3.21 4.66 24.19
N GLY A 45 -2.82 3.70 25.03
CA GLY A 45 -3.58 2.47 25.23
C GLY A 45 -3.57 1.49 24.05
N GLY A 46 -2.70 1.71 23.06
CA GLY A 46 -2.52 0.76 21.95
C GLY A 46 -2.09 -0.62 22.44
N ALA A 47 -2.57 -1.67 21.77
CA ALA A 47 -2.26 -3.06 22.13
C ALA A 47 -0.75 -3.37 22.07
N TYR A 48 -0.02 -2.66 21.21
CA TYR A 48 1.42 -2.74 21.08
C TYR A 48 2.06 -1.36 21.11
N LYS A 49 3.34 -1.29 21.48
CA LYS A 49 4.06 -0.01 21.56
C LYS A 49 4.33 0.58 20.19
N ASP A 50 4.64 -0.26 19.20
CA ASP A 50 5.13 0.16 17.90
C ASP A 50 3.99 0.19 16.87
N SER A 51 3.46 1.38 16.64
CA SER A 51 2.41 1.67 15.64
C SER A 51 3.04 2.26 14.37
N ALA A 52 2.35 2.23 13.23
CA ALA A 52 2.85 2.83 11.99
C ALA A 52 2.14 4.16 11.68
N PHE A 53 2.92 5.23 11.55
CA PHE A 53 2.43 6.58 11.24
C PHE A 53 3.15 7.15 10.03
N VAL A 54 2.45 7.98 9.26
CA VAL A 54 3.01 8.72 8.12
C VAL A 54 3.49 10.08 8.61
N HIS A 55 4.73 10.14 9.08
CA HIS A 55 5.24 11.31 9.82
C HIS A 55 6.71 11.64 9.52
N VAL A 56 7.46 10.70 8.94
CA VAL A 56 8.88 10.91 8.67
C VAL A 56 9.01 11.76 7.42
N LYS A 57 9.90 12.77 7.45
CA LYS A 57 10.18 13.63 6.28
C LYS A 57 11.38 13.17 5.46
N THR A 58 12.36 12.54 6.13
CA THR A 58 13.65 12.18 5.52
C THR A 58 14.06 10.77 6.00
N PRO A 59 13.73 9.72 5.24
CA PRO A 59 13.96 8.34 5.68
C PRO A 59 15.44 7.97 5.79
N ALA A 60 16.32 8.60 5.00
CA ALA A 60 17.77 8.34 5.04
C ALA A 60 18.39 8.55 6.42
N SER A 61 17.85 9.46 7.23
CA SER A 61 18.27 9.73 8.61
C SER A 61 17.34 9.12 9.66
N SER A 62 16.37 8.30 9.26
CA SER A 62 15.32 7.76 10.13
C SER A 62 15.17 6.25 9.90
N PRO A 63 15.97 5.42 10.61
CA PRO A 63 15.94 3.96 10.47
C PRO A 63 14.54 3.35 10.61
N TRP A 64 13.68 3.92 11.46
CA TRP A 64 12.32 3.45 11.67
C TRP A 64 11.36 3.68 10.48
N ALA A 65 11.77 4.40 9.43
CA ALA A 65 11.05 4.52 8.15
C ALA A 65 11.76 3.79 6.99
N GLN A 66 12.79 3.00 7.30
CA GLN A 66 13.47 2.12 6.38
C GLN A 66 12.99 0.69 6.66
N TRP A 67 12.46 0.04 5.63
CA TRP A 67 11.87 -1.28 5.70
C TRP A 67 12.72 -2.25 4.89
N THR A 68 13.23 -3.29 5.52
CA THR A 68 13.88 -4.38 4.80
C THR A 68 12.82 -5.31 4.24
N VAL A 69 12.81 -5.50 2.92
CA VAL A 69 11.91 -6.42 2.25
C VAL A 69 12.38 -7.85 2.49
N VAL A 70 11.44 -8.71 2.89
CA VAL A 70 11.63 -10.15 2.98
C VAL A 70 10.66 -10.83 2.02
N ASN A 71 11.19 -11.56 1.05
CA ASN A 71 10.37 -12.35 0.12
C ASN A 71 9.88 -13.62 0.83
N THR A 72 8.56 -13.79 0.90
CA THR A 72 7.95 -14.89 1.68
C THR A 72 7.99 -16.24 0.96
N GLY A 73 8.41 -16.28 -0.30
CA GLY A 73 8.42 -17.47 -1.16
C GLY A 73 7.05 -17.89 -1.69
N ASN A 74 5.95 -17.26 -1.25
CA ASN A 74 4.57 -17.55 -1.70
C ASN A 74 3.98 -16.44 -2.60
N GLY A 75 4.84 -15.61 -3.20
CA GLY A 75 4.39 -14.44 -3.95
C GLY A 75 3.78 -13.37 -3.05
N LYS A 76 4.34 -13.16 -1.85
CA LYS A 76 4.06 -12.02 -0.95
C LYS A 76 5.38 -11.42 -0.47
N ILE A 77 5.31 -10.29 0.22
CA ILE A 77 6.44 -9.71 0.94
C ILE A 77 6.09 -9.53 2.42
N ALA A 78 7.10 -9.56 3.27
CA ALA A 78 7.04 -9.02 4.63
C ALA A 78 7.98 -7.81 4.71
N LEU A 79 7.63 -6.83 5.54
CA LEU A 79 8.39 -5.59 5.71
C LEU A 79 8.96 -5.53 7.12
N ARG A 80 10.26 -5.76 7.25
CA ARG A 80 10.96 -5.77 8.54
C ARG A 80 11.41 -4.36 8.90
N ALA A 81 11.08 -3.90 10.09
CA ALA A 81 11.50 -2.61 10.62
C ALA A 81 12.90 -2.67 11.23
N ASP A 82 13.42 -1.51 11.61
CA ASP A 82 14.66 -1.34 12.39
C ASP A 82 14.64 -2.10 13.73
N SER A 83 13.47 -2.29 14.34
CA SER A 83 13.30 -3.09 15.57
C SER A 83 13.45 -4.60 15.34
N GLY A 84 13.53 -5.03 14.08
CA GLY A 84 13.59 -6.43 13.66
C GLY A 84 12.25 -7.15 13.58
N LYS A 85 11.16 -6.49 14.00
CA LYS A 85 9.76 -6.94 13.88
C LYS A 85 9.16 -6.52 12.54
N TYR A 86 8.02 -7.11 12.19
CA TYR A 86 7.37 -6.91 10.90
C TYR A 86 6.18 -5.94 10.98
N LEU A 87 6.03 -5.10 9.95
CA LEU A 87 4.85 -4.29 9.70
C LEU A 87 3.69 -5.22 9.35
N SER A 88 2.62 -5.10 10.12
CA SER A 88 1.51 -6.05 10.08
C SER A 88 0.18 -5.34 10.28
N ARG A 89 -0.87 -5.88 9.67
CA ARG A 89 -2.24 -5.54 10.04
C ARG A 89 -2.49 -6.01 11.48
N CYS A 90 -3.13 -5.16 12.25
CA CYS A 90 -3.49 -5.37 13.64
C CYS A 90 -4.97 -5.05 13.78
N ASN A 91 -5.75 -5.94 14.40
CA ASN A 91 -7.19 -5.74 14.52
C ASN A 91 -7.57 -5.25 15.93
N ASN A 92 -8.26 -4.11 15.99
CA ASN A 92 -8.69 -3.40 17.19
C ASN A 92 -7.52 -3.09 18.13
N CYS A 93 -6.39 -2.70 17.53
CA CYS A 93 -5.16 -2.46 18.28
C CYS A 93 -5.01 -1.01 18.73
N ALA A 94 -5.77 -0.07 18.16
CA ALA A 94 -5.81 1.31 18.59
C ALA A 94 -7.18 1.68 19.19
N PRO A 95 -7.25 2.04 20.48
CA PRO A 95 -8.49 2.48 21.09
C PRO A 95 -9.08 3.71 20.38
N GLY A 96 -10.37 3.65 20.04
CA GLY A 96 -11.07 4.75 19.40
C GLY A 96 -10.67 5.01 17.95
N ALA A 97 -9.99 4.07 17.29
CA ALA A 97 -9.70 4.17 15.87
C ALA A 97 -10.98 4.20 15.02
N ALA A 98 -10.95 4.97 13.92
CA ALA A 98 -12.05 5.07 12.97
C ALA A 98 -12.30 3.75 12.22
N TYR A 99 -11.27 2.91 12.10
CA TYR A 99 -11.34 1.59 11.47
C TYR A 99 -10.71 0.55 12.39
N PRO A 100 -11.22 -0.69 12.38
CA PRO A 100 -10.72 -1.75 13.26
C PRO A 100 -9.38 -2.33 12.81
N ASP A 101 -8.89 -2.05 11.60
CA ASP A 101 -7.65 -2.62 11.10
C ASP A 101 -6.58 -1.54 10.97
N GLU A 102 -5.59 -1.56 11.86
CA GLU A 102 -4.46 -0.65 11.88
C GLU A 102 -3.15 -1.31 11.45
N ALA A 103 -2.13 -0.53 11.09
CA ALA A 103 -0.80 -1.06 10.87
C ALA A 103 0.10 -0.87 12.11
N PHE A 104 0.65 -1.96 12.61
CA PHE A 104 1.58 -1.98 13.75
C PHE A 104 2.82 -2.79 13.40
N VAL A 105 3.92 -2.56 14.11
CA VAL A 105 5.18 -3.30 13.97
C VAL A 105 5.39 -4.19 15.19
N HIS A 106 4.72 -5.33 15.23
CA HIS A 106 4.65 -6.15 16.44
C HIS A 106 4.99 -7.64 16.23
N VAL A 107 4.85 -8.14 15.00
CA VAL A 107 5.05 -9.55 14.68
C VAL A 107 6.54 -9.90 14.66
N ASP A 108 6.91 -10.98 15.35
CA ASP A 108 8.28 -11.50 15.40
C ASP A 108 8.57 -12.45 14.22
N ASP A 109 7.61 -13.30 13.87
CA ASP A 109 7.75 -14.32 12.83
C ASP A 109 6.59 -14.24 11.84
N TRP A 110 6.88 -13.75 10.63
CA TRP A 110 5.90 -13.62 9.55
C TRP A 110 5.45 -14.96 8.99
N THR A 111 6.20 -16.05 9.19
CA THR A 111 5.86 -17.38 8.64
C THR A 111 4.61 -17.96 9.30
N THR A 112 4.33 -17.53 10.53
CA THR A 112 3.17 -17.96 11.34
C THR A 112 2.07 -16.89 11.41
N ALA A 113 2.28 -15.73 10.79
CA ALA A 113 1.39 -14.57 10.87
C ALA A 113 1.01 -14.04 9.46
N PRO A 114 -0.07 -14.55 8.84
CA PRO A 114 -0.53 -14.09 7.53
C PRO A 114 -0.79 -12.58 7.45
N TRP A 115 -1.22 -11.95 8.55
CA TRP A 115 -1.45 -10.50 8.64
C TRP A 115 -0.16 -9.65 8.63
N ALA A 116 1.02 -10.29 8.68
CA ALA A 116 2.32 -9.66 8.45
C ALA A 116 2.83 -9.80 7.00
N GLN A 117 2.07 -10.50 6.15
CA GLN A 117 2.41 -10.73 4.75
C GLN A 117 1.53 -9.85 3.86
N TRP A 118 2.16 -9.13 2.95
CA TRP A 118 1.51 -8.19 2.05
C TRP A 118 1.58 -8.73 0.62
N THR A 119 0.44 -8.77 -0.05
CA THR A 119 0.46 -8.88 -1.51
C THR A 119 0.73 -7.50 -2.06
N CYS A 120 1.89 -7.28 -2.66
CA CYS A 120 2.14 -6.03 -3.37
C CYS A 120 1.41 -5.99 -4.72
N LYS A 121 0.81 -4.85 -5.07
CA LYS A 121 0.15 -4.60 -6.36
C LYS A 121 0.64 -3.28 -6.96
N GLU A 122 0.91 -3.28 -8.26
CA GLU A 122 1.22 -2.06 -9.01
C GLU A 122 0.01 -1.12 -9.04
N ALA A 123 0.23 0.17 -8.76
CA ALA A 123 -0.78 1.21 -8.80
C ALA A 123 -0.61 2.18 -9.98
N GLY A 124 0.46 2.02 -10.78
CA GLY A 124 0.84 2.95 -11.86
C GLY A 124 1.79 4.05 -11.38
N ASP A 125 2.45 4.72 -12.32
CA ASP A 125 3.39 5.84 -12.07
C ASP A 125 4.48 5.52 -11.03
N GLY A 126 4.98 4.28 -11.03
CA GLY A 126 5.97 3.78 -10.08
C GLY A 126 5.47 3.56 -8.63
N LYS A 127 4.17 3.74 -8.38
CA LYS A 127 3.53 3.53 -7.06
C LYS A 127 3.00 2.12 -6.93
N VAL A 128 2.86 1.69 -5.68
CA VAL A 128 2.26 0.39 -5.32
C VAL A 128 1.20 0.53 -4.24
N ALA A 129 0.36 -0.48 -4.14
CA ALA A 129 -0.54 -0.70 -3.02
C ALA A 129 -0.18 -2.02 -2.32
N LEU A 130 -0.27 -2.05 -0.99
CA LEU A 130 0.02 -3.23 -0.19
C LEU A 130 -1.29 -3.82 0.33
N GLN A 131 -1.68 -4.98 -0.18
CA GLN A 131 -2.90 -5.67 0.22
C GLN A 131 -2.60 -6.64 1.38
N ALA A 132 -3.37 -6.54 2.47
CA ALA A 132 -3.28 -7.44 3.61
C ALA A 132 -4.01 -8.77 3.37
N ASP A 133 -3.92 -9.67 4.35
CA ASP A 133 -4.63 -10.95 4.42
C ASP A 133 -6.16 -10.83 4.34
N THR A 134 -6.72 -9.69 4.77
CA THR A 134 -8.16 -9.41 4.68
C THR A 134 -8.62 -8.98 3.28
N GLY A 135 -7.69 -8.78 2.34
CA GLY A 135 -7.98 -8.23 1.02
C GLY A 135 -8.11 -6.70 0.98
N LYS A 136 -8.06 -6.01 2.13
CA LYS A 136 -7.98 -4.55 2.21
C LYS A 136 -6.54 -4.06 2.05
N PHE A 137 -6.37 -2.78 1.76
CA PHE A 137 -5.08 -2.19 1.47
C PHE A 137 -4.59 -1.27 2.58
N LEU A 138 -3.27 -1.28 2.80
CA LEU A 138 -2.56 -0.32 3.63
C LEU A 138 -2.70 1.08 3.04
N ALA A 139 -3.14 2.02 3.85
CA ALA A 139 -3.48 3.35 3.40
C ALA A 139 -3.26 4.40 4.49
N ARG A 140 -2.87 5.60 4.10
CA ARG A 140 -2.80 6.75 4.99
C ARG A 140 -4.21 7.20 5.36
N CYS A 141 -4.42 7.45 6.64
CA CYS A 141 -5.69 7.90 7.18
C CYS A 141 -5.45 9.10 8.10
N ASN A 142 -6.05 10.24 7.76
CA ASN A 142 -5.87 11.50 8.49
C ASN A 142 -6.85 11.57 9.67
N ASN A 143 -6.32 11.81 10.88
CA ASN A 143 -7.06 11.89 12.15
C ASN A 143 -7.91 10.65 12.47
N CYS A 144 -7.51 9.48 11.97
CA CYS A 144 -8.26 8.23 12.16
C CYS A 144 -7.91 7.51 13.46
N VAL A 145 -6.79 7.86 14.09
CA VAL A 145 -6.40 7.37 15.42
C VAL A 145 -5.98 8.57 16.26
N ALA A 146 -6.43 8.62 17.52
CA ALA A 146 -5.96 9.59 18.49
C ALA A 146 -4.52 9.24 18.92
N GLY A 147 -3.55 9.61 18.09
CA GLY A 147 -2.13 9.33 18.29
C GLY A 147 -1.24 10.56 18.22
N ALA A 148 0.08 10.34 18.26
CA ALA A 148 1.09 11.40 18.26
C ALA A 148 1.09 12.24 16.96
N TYR A 149 0.60 11.69 15.86
CA TYR A 149 0.53 12.36 14.56
C TYR A 149 -0.86 12.20 13.94
N ALA A 150 -1.27 13.15 13.10
CA ALA A 150 -2.57 13.11 12.44
C ALA A 150 -2.65 11.96 11.42
N ASP A 151 -1.61 11.73 10.64
CA ASP A 151 -1.62 10.72 9.58
C ASP A 151 -1.15 9.35 10.09
N THR A 152 -2.09 8.41 10.23
CA THR A 152 -1.82 7.04 10.66
C THR A 152 -1.90 6.08 9.48
N ALA A 153 -1.12 5.00 9.48
CA ALA A 153 -1.26 3.94 8.48
C ALA A 153 -2.30 2.91 8.96
N MET A 154 -3.39 2.79 8.21
CA MET A 154 -4.53 1.92 8.47
C MET A 154 -4.68 0.88 7.35
N VAL A 155 -5.44 -0.19 7.56
CA VAL A 155 -5.72 -1.23 6.55
C VAL A 155 -7.22 -1.25 6.24
N HIS A 156 -7.71 -0.23 5.56
CA HIS A 156 -9.15 -0.01 5.38
C HIS A 156 -9.62 0.17 3.94
N ALA A 157 -8.73 0.59 3.03
CA ALA A 157 -9.07 0.75 1.62
C ALA A 157 -9.49 -0.60 1.01
N THR A 158 -10.50 -0.59 0.17
CA THR A 158 -11.04 -1.77 -0.51
C THR A 158 -10.54 -1.87 -1.96
N SER A 159 -10.03 -0.77 -2.52
CA SER A 159 -9.47 -0.72 -3.87
C SER A 159 -8.25 0.19 -3.95
N ILE A 160 -7.35 -0.08 -4.90
CA ILE A 160 -6.22 0.79 -5.27
C ILE A 160 -6.71 2.15 -5.80
N GLY A 161 -7.94 2.18 -6.33
CA GLY A 161 -8.58 3.39 -6.85
C GLY A 161 -9.30 4.24 -5.81
N ASP A 162 -9.31 3.86 -4.53
CA ASP A 162 -10.02 4.62 -3.48
C ASP A 162 -9.44 6.03 -3.25
N GLY A 163 -8.18 6.23 -3.63
CA GLY A 163 -7.55 7.54 -3.67
C GLY A 163 -6.03 7.48 -3.67
N SER A 164 -5.39 8.64 -3.69
CA SER A 164 -3.93 8.74 -3.62
C SER A 164 -3.35 8.18 -2.31
N TRP A 165 -4.14 8.20 -1.24
CA TRP A 165 -3.75 7.80 0.12
C TRP A 165 -3.58 6.29 0.32
N VAL A 166 -4.02 5.45 -0.63
CA VAL A 166 -3.73 3.99 -0.64
C VAL A 166 -2.50 3.63 -1.49
N GLN A 167 -1.96 4.60 -2.22
CA GLN A 167 -0.85 4.42 -3.14
C GLN A 167 0.45 4.93 -2.52
N TRP A 168 1.49 4.11 -2.56
CA TRP A 168 2.78 4.40 -1.95
C TRP A 168 3.84 4.54 -3.04
N THR A 169 4.52 5.69 -3.02
CA THR A 169 5.72 5.89 -3.83
C THR A 169 6.87 5.18 -3.14
N ILE A 170 7.60 4.35 -3.88
CA ILE A 170 8.71 3.57 -3.34
C ILE A 170 10.02 4.28 -3.65
N GLU A 171 10.77 4.53 -2.59
CA GLU A 171 12.13 5.06 -2.68
C GLU A 171 13.09 4.04 -2.07
N SER A 172 14.16 3.72 -2.79
CA SER A 172 15.22 2.80 -2.38
C SER A 172 16.54 3.55 -2.43
N ASP A 173 17.34 3.46 -1.37
CA ASP A 173 18.60 4.21 -1.23
C ASP A 173 18.45 5.74 -1.41
N GLY A 174 17.27 6.28 -1.05
CA GLY A 174 16.95 7.71 -1.22
C GLY A 174 16.60 8.13 -2.65
N ALA A 175 16.39 7.18 -3.57
CA ALA A 175 16.01 7.45 -4.96
C ALA A 175 14.65 6.83 -5.30
N PHE A 176 13.81 7.61 -5.99
CA PHE A 176 12.60 7.10 -6.63
C PHE A 176 12.96 6.21 -7.82
N ARG A 177 12.26 5.08 -7.96
CA ARG A 177 12.39 4.18 -9.10
C ARG A 177 11.04 4.02 -9.78
N GLU A 178 10.84 4.77 -10.86
CA GLU A 178 9.60 4.80 -11.64
C GLU A 178 9.32 3.46 -12.35
N HIS A 179 10.36 2.66 -12.62
CA HIS A 179 10.30 1.41 -13.38
C HIS A 179 10.99 0.28 -12.61
N ARG A 180 10.51 -0.03 -11.38
CA ARG A 180 11.05 -1.13 -10.56
C ARG A 180 10.91 -2.48 -11.25
N CYS A 181 9.81 -2.64 -11.97
CA CYS A 181 9.62 -3.74 -12.89
C CYS A 181 10.05 -3.28 -14.27
N ALA A 182 11.27 -3.62 -14.68
CA ALA A 182 11.56 -3.65 -16.10
C ALA A 182 10.54 -4.61 -16.71
N ALA A 183 9.64 -4.09 -17.56
CA ALA A 183 8.79 -4.95 -18.36
C ALA A 183 9.71 -5.98 -19.03
N PRO A 184 9.39 -7.28 -19.02
CA PRO A 184 10.19 -8.23 -19.76
C PRO A 184 10.28 -7.68 -21.17
N THR A 185 11.49 -7.27 -21.58
CA THR A 185 11.72 -6.84 -22.95
C THR A 185 11.31 -8.04 -23.76
N ARG A 186 10.14 -7.97 -24.39
CA ARG A 186 9.74 -8.93 -25.40
C ARG A 186 10.98 -9.02 -26.29
N PRO A 187 11.63 -10.19 -26.44
CA PRO A 187 12.75 -10.29 -27.35
C PRO A 187 12.19 -9.76 -28.66
N THR A 188 12.76 -8.66 -29.15
CA THR A 188 12.43 -8.12 -30.46
C THR A 188 12.59 -9.31 -31.37
N SER A 189 11.47 -9.88 -31.80
CA SER A 189 11.49 -10.93 -32.78
C SER A 189 12.03 -10.22 -34.00
N THR A 190 13.33 -10.39 -34.27
CA THR A 190 13.86 -10.16 -35.61
C THR A 190 12.99 -11.04 -36.47
N GLU A 191 12.05 -10.42 -37.16
CA GLU A 191 11.21 -11.08 -38.13
C GLU A 191 12.16 -11.52 -39.24
N THR A 192 12.66 -12.75 -39.13
CA THR A 192 13.37 -13.40 -40.22
C THR A 192 12.36 -13.45 -41.37
N PRO A 193 12.59 -12.77 -42.50
CA PRO A 193 11.67 -12.81 -43.62
C PRO A 193 11.49 -14.28 -44.03
N ILE A 194 10.24 -14.73 -44.03
CA ILE A 194 9.87 -16.07 -44.47
C ILE A 194 10.34 -16.18 -45.93
N PRO A 195 11.11 -17.21 -46.32
CA PRO A 195 11.47 -17.40 -47.72
C PRO A 195 10.17 -17.63 -48.52
N ILE A 196 9.89 -16.70 -49.42
CA ILE A 196 8.75 -16.79 -50.35
C ILE A 196 9.07 -17.95 -51.29
N SER A 197 8.38 -19.08 -51.10
CA SER A 197 8.50 -20.22 -51.99
C SER A 197 7.78 -19.89 -53.30
N PRO A 198 8.45 -19.91 -54.47
CA PRO A 198 7.78 -19.62 -55.73
C PRO A 198 6.82 -20.78 -56.07
N CYS A 199 5.52 -20.49 -56.16
CA CYS A 199 4.56 -21.40 -56.78
C CYS A 199 4.87 -21.53 -58.28
N THR A 200 5.52 -22.62 -58.67
CA THR A 200 5.55 -23.06 -60.06
C THR A 200 4.18 -23.65 -60.43
N ALA A 201 3.47 -22.97 -61.34
CA ALA A 201 2.26 -23.50 -61.95
C ALA A 201 2.64 -24.60 -62.96
N THR A 202 2.19 -25.83 -62.70
CA THR A 202 2.22 -26.92 -63.68
C THR A 202 0.98 -26.83 -64.57
N PRO A 203 1.10 -26.79 -65.92
CA PRO A 203 -0.07 -26.85 -66.79
C PRO A 203 -0.68 -28.27 -66.80
N SER A 204 -1.97 -28.36 -66.50
CA SER A 204 -2.77 -29.60 -66.56
C SER A 204 -3.30 -29.82 -67.99
N PRO A 205 -3.37 -31.07 -68.50
CA PRO A 205 -3.84 -31.35 -69.85
C PRO A 205 -5.36 -31.19 -70.02
N THR A 206 -5.72 -30.75 -71.22
CA THR A 206 -7.07 -30.50 -71.77
C THR A 206 -7.98 -31.74 -71.77
N PRO A 207 -9.23 -31.66 -71.30
CA PRO A 207 -10.29 -32.60 -71.65
C PRO A 207 -11.17 -32.09 -72.82
N ALA A 208 -11.63 -33.05 -73.62
CA ALA A 208 -12.48 -32.91 -74.81
C ALA A 208 -13.89 -32.34 -74.52
N PRO A 209 -14.61 -31.81 -75.54
CA PRO A 209 -15.87 -31.11 -75.32
C PRO A 209 -17.04 -32.09 -75.24
N THR A 210 -17.80 -32.04 -74.14
CA THR A 210 -19.14 -32.64 -74.08
C THR A 210 -20.16 -31.54 -73.82
N THR A 211 -20.99 -31.33 -74.83
CA THR A 211 -22.17 -30.48 -74.86
C THR A 211 -23.19 -30.88 -73.79
N ALA A 212 -23.47 -29.99 -72.83
CA ALA A 212 -24.78 -29.88 -72.17
C ALA A 212 -24.90 -28.54 -71.40
N THR A 213 -25.94 -27.80 -71.70
CA THR A 213 -26.41 -26.53 -71.10
C THR A 213 -27.68 -26.85 -70.28
N PRO A 214 -28.15 -26.06 -69.29
CA PRO A 214 -27.54 -25.33 -68.16
C PRO A 214 -28.23 -25.64 -66.79
N LEU A 215 -27.71 -25.11 -65.67
CA LEU A 215 -28.53 -24.52 -64.59
C LEU A 215 -27.67 -23.59 -63.72
N PRO A 216 -28.13 -22.38 -63.32
CA PRO A 216 -27.31 -21.45 -62.55
C PRO A 216 -27.36 -21.81 -61.06
N THR A 217 -26.20 -22.12 -60.47
CA THR A 217 -26.03 -22.15 -59.02
C THR A 217 -25.01 -21.10 -58.61
N ILE A 218 -25.45 -20.30 -57.65
CA ILE A 218 -24.91 -19.04 -57.17
C ILE A 218 -23.58 -19.30 -56.44
N VAL A 219 -22.52 -18.58 -56.82
CA VAL A 219 -21.26 -18.54 -56.05
C VAL A 219 -21.29 -17.30 -55.16
N PRO A 220 -21.18 -17.42 -53.82
CA PRO A 220 -21.10 -16.26 -52.94
C PRO A 220 -19.74 -15.56 -53.07
N THR A 221 -19.80 -14.26 -53.34
CA THR A 221 -18.67 -13.32 -53.35
C THR A 221 -18.02 -13.27 -51.96
N VAL A 222 -16.74 -13.61 -51.87
CA VAL A 222 -15.93 -13.39 -50.66
C VAL A 222 -15.42 -11.94 -50.70
N VAL A 223 -15.86 -11.13 -49.74
CA VAL A 223 -15.42 -9.73 -49.57
C VAL A 223 -14.17 -9.73 -48.68
N PRO A 224 -13.05 -9.10 -49.08
CA PRO A 224 -11.88 -8.97 -48.22
C PRO A 224 -12.13 -7.88 -47.17
N CYS A 225 -11.97 -8.23 -45.89
CA CYS A 225 -12.00 -7.27 -44.78
C CYS A 225 -10.66 -6.50 -44.73
N THR A 226 -10.69 -5.23 -45.10
CA THR A 226 -9.64 -4.25 -44.78
C THR A 226 -9.99 -3.55 -43.47
N ASP A 227 -9.28 -3.88 -42.38
CA ASP A 227 -9.33 -3.10 -41.14
C ASP A 227 -8.49 -1.83 -41.30
N THR A 228 -9.19 -0.71 -41.52
CA THR A 228 -8.64 0.64 -41.44
C THR A 228 -8.77 1.13 -40.00
N PRO A 229 -7.68 1.45 -39.27
CA PRO A 229 -7.80 2.02 -37.94
C PRO A 229 -8.29 3.47 -38.01
N SER A 230 -9.38 3.75 -37.29
CA SER A 230 -9.99 5.07 -37.15
C SER A 230 -9.25 5.92 -36.11
N PRO A 231 -8.85 7.17 -36.41
CA PRO A 231 -8.23 8.04 -35.40
C PRO A 231 -9.31 8.69 -34.52
N ALA A 232 -9.39 8.29 -33.26
CA ALA A 232 -10.20 8.99 -32.26
C ALA A 232 -9.51 10.31 -31.89
N THR A 233 -10.06 11.42 -32.37
CA THR A 233 -9.68 12.77 -31.94
C THR A 233 -10.64 13.20 -30.83
N GLU A 234 -10.22 13.07 -29.58
CA GLU A 234 -10.95 13.63 -28.43
C GLU A 234 -10.57 15.10 -28.28
N THR A 235 -11.53 15.99 -28.50
CA THR A 235 -11.41 17.43 -28.25
C THR A 235 -11.81 17.70 -26.78
N PRO A 236 -10.95 18.30 -25.93
CA PRO A 236 -11.35 18.61 -24.57
C PRO A 236 -12.27 19.85 -24.52
N ALA A 237 -13.38 19.73 -23.78
CA ALA A 237 -14.29 20.82 -23.47
C ALA A 237 -13.68 21.77 -22.41
N PRO A 238 -13.81 23.11 -22.54
CA PRO A 238 -13.33 24.03 -21.53
C PRO A 238 -14.28 24.05 -20.33
N THR A 239 -13.78 23.72 -19.14
CA THR A 239 -14.50 23.90 -17.88
C THR A 239 -14.13 25.23 -17.25
N THR A 240 -14.99 26.23 -17.46
CA THR A 240 -14.95 27.49 -16.70
C THR A 240 -15.59 27.25 -15.33
N GLN A 241 -14.80 27.26 -14.26
CA GLN A 241 -15.32 27.27 -12.89
C GLN A 241 -15.37 28.71 -12.37
N THR A 242 -16.57 29.21 -12.12
CA THR A 242 -16.82 30.46 -11.38
C THR A 242 -16.73 30.16 -9.88
N PRO A 243 -15.85 30.82 -9.11
CA PRO A 243 -15.81 30.62 -7.66
C PRO A 243 -17.03 31.25 -6.97
N ALA A 244 -17.62 30.51 -6.02
CA ALA A 244 -18.68 31.00 -5.15
C ALA A 244 -18.13 31.99 -4.09
N PRO A 245 -18.84 33.09 -3.77
CA PRO A 245 -18.39 34.04 -2.76
C PRO A 245 -18.50 33.43 -1.35
N THR A 246 -17.40 33.44 -0.60
CA THR A 246 -17.38 33.03 0.80
C THR A 246 -17.79 34.21 1.69
N THR A 247 -19.06 34.25 2.11
CA THR A 247 -19.52 35.19 3.13
C THR A 247 -19.30 34.57 4.52
N GLY A 248 -18.09 34.74 5.06
CA GLY A 248 -17.79 34.39 6.45
C GLY A 248 -17.97 35.58 7.37
N THR A 249 -19.08 35.64 8.11
CA THR A 249 -19.25 36.57 9.24
C THR A 249 -18.37 36.11 10.41
N PRO A 250 -17.44 36.92 10.94
CA PRO A 250 -16.65 36.52 12.10
C PRO A 250 -17.52 36.48 13.36
N ARG A 251 -17.41 35.37 14.12
CA ARG A 251 -17.99 35.18 15.45
C ARG A 251 -17.20 36.02 16.47
N PRO A 252 -17.84 36.85 17.31
CA PRO A 252 -17.12 37.57 18.37
C PRO A 252 -16.70 36.59 19.47
N THR A 253 -15.40 36.56 19.78
CA THR A 253 -14.85 35.86 20.95
C THR A 253 -14.85 36.85 22.12
N THR A 254 -15.75 36.65 23.07
CA THR A 254 -15.71 37.33 24.37
C THR A 254 -14.84 36.50 25.31
N ASP A 255 -13.57 36.88 25.47
CA ASP A 255 -12.73 36.36 26.56
C ASP A 255 -13.11 37.07 27.86
N ALA A 256 -13.74 36.32 28.77
CA ALA A 256 -13.88 36.72 30.17
C ALA A 256 -12.70 36.11 30.97
N PRO A 257 -11.91 36.91 31.69
CA PRO A 257 -10.82 36.38 32.50
C PRO A 257 -11.36 35.63 33.73
N ILE A 258 -10.85 34.42 33.94
CA ILE A 258 -11.13 33.58 35.11
C ILE A 258 -10.35 34.15 36.31
N PRO A 259 -10.99 34.47 37.45
CA PRO A 259 -10.26 34.92 38.64
C PRO A 259 -9.50 33.73 39.26
N THR A 260 -8.18 33.85 39.35
CA THR A 260 -7.33 32.86 40.01
C THR A 260 -7.26 33.17 41.50
N THR A 261 -8.01 32.42 42.32
CA THR A 261 -7.88 32.47 43.78
C THR A 261 -6.68 31.60 44.18
N ALA A 262 -5.56 32.24 44.51
CA ALA A 262 -4.40 31.57 45.08
C ALA A 262 -4.63 31.32 46.58
N THR A 263 -4.83 30.06 46.97
CA THR A 263 -4.81 29.64 48.37
C THR A 263 -3.34 29.53 48.83
N PRO A 264 -2.91 30.23 49.88
CA PRO A 264 -1.53 30.12 50.36
C PRO A 264 -1.31 28.75 51.02
N VAL A 265 -0.27 28.05 50.57
CA VAL A 265 0.25 26.82 51.21
C VAL A 265 0.90 27.19 52.55
N PRO A 266 0.55 26.54 53.67
CA PRO A 266 1.16 26.84 54.96
C PRO A 266 2.60 26.34 55.03
N THR A 267 3.51 27.24 55.39
CA THR A 267 4.94 26.98 55.66
C THR A 267 5.12 26.01 56.82
N PRO A 268 5.92 24.94 56.70
CA PRO A 268 6.19 24.05 57.82
C PRO A 268 7.13 24.72 58.84
N CYS A 269 6.66 24.79 60.08
CA CYS A 269 7.39 25.30 61.24
C CYS A 269 8.61 24.40 61.52
N ARG A 270 9.84 24.92 61.32
CA ARG A 270 11.08 24.28 61.79
C ARG A 270 11.18 24.45 63.31
N LEU A 271 10.90 23.39 64.06
CA LEU A 271 11.23 23.30 65.49
C LEU A 271 12.66 22.75 65.67
N PRO A 272 13.48 23.34 66.57
CA PRO A 272 14.81 22.83 66.86
C PRO A 272 14.75 21.53 67.65
N ARG A 273 15.63 20.59 67.27
CA ARG A 273 15.89 19.34 67.99
C ARG A 273 16.28 19.63 69.44
N ARG A 274 15.44 19.22 70.39
CA ARG A 274 15.80 18.56 71.68
C ARG A 274 14.56 18.45 72.55
N LEU A 275 14.05 17.23 72.69
CA LEU A 275 13.75 16.56 73.97
C LEU A 275 12.85 15.35 73.69
N PHE A 276 13.41 14.16 73.92
CA PHE A 276 12.71 12.89 74.03
C PHE A 276 11.60 13.01 75.07
N ARG A 277 10.35 12.65 74.71
CA ARG A 277 9.36 12.03 75.62
C ARG A 277 8.16 11.46 74.84
N ARG A 278 8.08 10.13 74.86
CA ARG A 278 6.90 9.21 74.80
C ARG A 278 5.72 9.60 73.88
N CYS A 279 5.57 8.86 72.78
CA CYS A 279 4.28 8.66 72.09
C CYS A 279 3.37 7.71 72.88
N PRO A 280 2.10 8.06 73.17
CA PRO A 280 1.06 7.08 73.40
C PRO A 280 0.46 6.60 72.06
N ARG A 281 0.27 5.28 71.95
CA ARG A 281 -0.42 4.62 70.83
C ARG A 281 -1.88 5.11 70.74
N LEU A 282 -2.30 5.59 69.57
CA LEU A 282 -3.71 5.80 69.24
C LEU A 282 -4.23 4.65 68.36
N ARG A 283 -5.42 4.17 68.69
CA ARG A 283 -6.11 2.98 68.16
C ARG A 283 -6.71 3.24 66.77
N PRO A 284 -6.92 2.19 65.95
CA PRO A 284 -7.55 2.33 64.64
C PRO A 284 -9.07 2.56 64.75
N TRP A 285 -9.56 3.39 63.82
CA TRP A 285 -10.93 3.87 63.67
C TRP A 285 -11.73 2.87 62.81
N SER A 286 -12.94 2.51 63.22
CA SER A 286 -13.90 1.71 62.42
C SER A 286 -15.03 2.61 61.90
N PRO A 287 -15.47 2.45 60.64
CA PRO A 287 -16.55 3.23 60.07
C PRO A 287 -17.95 2.62 60.35
N ARG A 288 -18.96 3.48 60.45
CA ARG A 288 -20.34 3.19 60.07
C ARG A 288 -20.73 4.11 58.93
#